data_AF-A0A3C0G6E0-F1
#
_entry.id   AF-A0A3C0G6E0-F1
#
_cell.length_a   1.000
_cell.length_b   1.000
_cell.length_c   1.000
_cell.angle_alpha   90.00
_cell.angle_beta   90.00
_cell.angle_gamma   90.00
#
_symmetry.space_group_name_H-M   'P 1'
#
loop_
_entity.id
_entity.type
_entity.pdbx_description
1 polymer ?
#
loop_
_entity_poly.entity_id
_entity_poly.type
_entity_poly.pdbx_seq_one_letter_code
_entity_poly.pdbx_strand_id
1 'polypeptide(L)' 'MPKPKGGLTKWFKEEWVDVKTGKPCGRKSAKKGKSKRPYPACRPKKVASRISKSEARKKTGPKKVKWSVTASGKKRK' A
#
# COMPACT_ATOMS: atom_id res chain seq x y z
N MET A 1 -4.80 29.12 12.27
CA MET A 1 -3.80 28.65 11.28
C MET A 1 -4.45 27.62 10.34
N PRO A 2 -4.43 27.82 9.01
CA PRO A 2 -4.92 26.81 8.08
C PRO A 2 -4.03 25.56 8.16
N LYS A 3 -4.65 24.39 8.40
CA LYS A 3 -3.94 23.10 8.41
C LYS A 3 -3.24 22.89 7.06
N PRO A 4 -1.98 22.39 7.02
CA PRO A 4 -1.28 22.14 5.77
C PRO A 4 -2.10 21.19 4.89
N LYS A 5 -2.51 21.68 3.72
CA LYS A 5 -3.26 20.93 2.70
C LYS A 5 -2.24 20.23 1.78
N GLY A 6 -1.66 19.11 2.23
CA GLY A 6 -0.66 18.37 1.46
C GLY A 6 0.22 17.45 2.32
N GLY A 7 1.02 16.60 1.67
CA GLY A 7 1.97 15.71 2.35
C GLY A 7 1.30 14.66 3.25
N LEU A 8 1.66 14.63 4.53
CA LEU A 8 1.12 13.67 5.52
C LEU A 8 -0.40 13.75 5.66
N THR A 9 -1.01 14.94 5.56
CA THR A 9 -2.48 15.06 5.65
C THR A 9 -3.19 14.44 4.44
N LYS A 10 -2.55 14.43 3.26
CA LYS A 10 -3.02 13.67 2.10
C LYS A 10 -2.86 12.17 2.36
N TRP A 11 -1.71 11.76 2.90
CA TRP A 11 -1.41 10.37 3.22
C TRP A 11 -2.43 9.75 4.18
N PHE A 12 -2.88 10.49 5.21
CA PHE A 12 -3.92 10.04 6.15
C PHE A 12 -5.35 10.12 5.61
N LYS A 13 -5.62 10.97 4.61
CA LYS A 13 -6.93 11.04 3.94
C LYS A 13 -7.13 9.94 2.89
N GLU A 14 -6.04 9.40 2.36
CA GLU A 14 -6.10 8.30 1.40
C GLU A 14 -6.32 6.96 2.11
N GLU A 15 -7.18 6.12 1.53
CA GLU A 15 -7.37 4.76 2.02
C GLU A 15 -6.19 3.89 1.56
N TRP A 16 -5.40 3.38 2.50
CA TRP A 16 -4.26 2.51 2.23
C TRP A 16 -4.65 1.05 2.42
N VAL A 17 -4.35 0.23 1.41
CA VAL A 17 -4.67 -1.20 1.40
C VAL A 17 -3.45 -2.02 1.02
N ASP A 18 -3.43 -3.26 1.47
CA ASP A 18 -2.42 -4.23 1.07
C ASP A 18 -2.75 -4.75 -0.34
N VAL A 19 -1.78 -4.70 -1.25
CA VAL A 19 -2.00 -5.08 -2.66
C VAL A 19 -2.42 -6.55 -2.82
N LYS A 20 -1.96 -7.44 -1.94
CA LYS A 20 -2.27 -8.88 -2.02
C LYS A 20 -3.64 -9.22 -1.46
N THR A 21 -3.96 -8.67 -0.29
CA THR A 21 -5.15 -9.07 0.47
C THR A 21 -6.31 -8.08 0.37
N GLY A 22 -6.06 -6.85 -0.11
CA GLY A 22 -7.05 -5.77 -0.15
C GLY A 22 -7.42 -5.22 1.23
N LYS A 23 -6.82 -5.75 2.30
CA LYS A 23 -7.13 -5.37 3.69
C LYS A 23 -6.47 -4.03 4.04
N PRO A 24 -7.02 -3.26 5.00
CA PRO A 24 -6.46 -1.97 5.40
C PRO A 24 -4.99 -2.10 5.84
N CYS A 25 -4.17 -1.19 5.36
CA CYS A 25 -2.72 -1.18 5.48
C CYS A 25 -2.23 0.12 6.12
N GLY A 26 -1.10 0.08 6.82
CA GLY A 26 -0.50 1.24 7.46
C GLY A 26 -0.25 1.05 8.95
N ARG A 27 0.06 2.17 9.63
CA ARG A 27 0.58 2.14 11.01
C ARG A 27 -0.38 1.47 12.01
N LYS A 28 -1.70 1.58 11.82
CA LYS A 28 -2.71 0.93 12.68
C LYS A 28 -2.77 -0.59 12.50
N SER A 29 -2.61 -1.11 11.28
CA SER A 29 -2.62 -2.55 11.00
C SER A 29 -1.27 -3.22 11.19
N ALA A 30 -0.19 -2.43 11.35
CA ALA A 30 1.15 -2.89 11.66
C ALA A 30 1.51 -2.83 13.17
N LYS A 31 0.53 -2.65 14.07
CA LYS A 31 0.78 -2.65 15.53
C LYS A 31 1.61 -3.90 15.88
N LYS A 32 2.83 -3.69 16.39
CA LYS A 32 3.83 -4.72 16.69
C LYS A 32 3.16 -5.83 17.53
N GLY A 33 3.26 -7.08 17.07
CA GLY A 33 2.64 -8.25 17.73
C GLY A 33 1.15 -8.51 17.41
N LYS A 34 0.42 -7.60 16.75
CA LYS A 34 -1.02 -7.81 16.42
C LYS A 34 -1.30 -8.36 15.02
N SER A 35 -0.33 -8.27 14.12
CA SER A 35 -0.49 -8.72 12.74
C SER A 35 0.36 -9.96 12.48
N LYS A 36 -0.29 -11.10 12.27
CA LYS A 36 0.35 -12.33 11.72
C LYS A 36 0.71 -12.19 10.24
N ARG A 37 0.49 -11.01 9.62
CA ARG A 37 0.65 -10.83 8.18
C ARG A 37 2.13 -10.58 7.85
N PRO A 38 2.74 -11.39 6.96
CA PRO A 38 4.09 -11.12 6.47
C PRO A 38 4.11 -9.80 5.69
N TYR A 39 5.19 -9.03 5.89
CA TYR A 39 5.48 -7.69 5.37
C TYR A 39 4.56 -7.19 4.23
N PRO A 40 3.42 -6.54 4.56
CA PRO A 40 2.41 -6.20 3.58
C PRO A 40 2.91 -5.13 2.61
N ALA A 41 2.44 -5.19 1.36
CA ALA A 41 2.74 -4.18 0.36
C ALA A 41 1.65 -3.09 0.42
N CYS A 42 1.82 -2.11 1.31
CA CYS A 42 0.87 -1.01 1.44
C CYS A 42 0.93 -0.05 0.25
N ARG A 43 -0.22 0.22 -0.37
CA ARG A 43 -0.41 1.23 -1.42
C ARG A 43 -1.75 1.95 -1.25
N PRO A 44 -1.92 3.18 -1.78
CA PRO A 44 -3.23 3.80 -1.85
C PRO A 44 -4.19 2.92 -2.64
N LYS A 45 -5.46 2.82 -2.23
CA LYS A 45 -6.49 2.00 -2.88
C LYS A 45 -6.54 2.22 -4.38
N LYS A 46 -6.50 3.48 -4.83
CA LYS A 46 -6.47 3.87 -6.25
C LYS A 46 -5.30 3.24 -7.02
N VAL A 47 -4.15 3.06 -6.39
CA VAL A 47 -2.97 2.43 -7.00
C VAL A 47 -3.06 0.91 -6.89
N ALA A 48 -3.51 0.39 -5.74
CA ALA A 48 -3.69 -1.05 -5.53
C ALA A 48 -4.70 -1.66 -6.51
N SER A 49 -5.80 -0.95 -6.82
CA SER A 49 -6.80 -1.37 -7.81
C SER A 49 -6.24 -1.46 -9.24
N ARG A 50 -5.13 -0.79 -9.54
CA ARG A 50 -4.46 -0.86 -10.85
C ARG A 50 -3.48 -2.03 -10.96
N ILE A 51 -3.18 -2.69 -9.84
CA ILE A 51 -2.33 -3.89 -9.81
C ILE A 51 -3.24 -5.10 -10.00
N SER A 52 -2.89 -5.98 -10.94
CA SER A 52 -3.63 -7.21 -11.17
C SER A 52 -3.44 -8.20 -10.01
N LYS A 53 -4.43 -9.09 -9.79
CA LYS A 53 -4.32 -10.18 -8.81
C LYS A 53 -3.11 -11.08 -9.07
N SER A 54 -2.73 -11.28 -10.34
CA SER A 54 -1.55 -12.06 -10.73
C SER A 54 -0.24 -11.40 -10.29
N GLU A 55 -0.14 -10.08 -10.42
CA GLU A 55 1.03 -9.34 -9.94
C GLU A 55 1.07 -9.28 -8.40
N ALA A 56 -0.09 -9.16 -7.77
CA ALA A 56 -0.22 -9.19 -6.31
C ALA A 56 0.28 -10.51 -5.69
N ARG A 57 0.11 -11.64 -6.39
CA ARG A 57 0.60 -12.96 -5.96
C ARG A 57 2.13 -13.06 -5.92
N LYS A 58 2.85 -12.22 -6.67
CA LYS A 58 4.33 -12.17 -6.65
C LYS A 58 4.87 -11.77 -5.27
N LYS A 59 4.05 -11.14 -4.43
CA LYS A 59 4.40 -10.82 -3.03
C LYS A 59 4.19 -12.06 -2.16
N THR A 60 5.25 -12.85 -2.03
CA THR A 60 5.28 -14.07 -1.21
C THR A 60 6.03 -13.87 0.12
N GLY A 61 6.88 -12.84 0.22
CA GLY A 61 7.70 -12.62 1.42
C GLY A 61 8.20 -11.18 1.60
N PRO A 62 9.16 -10.95 2.50
CA PRO A 62 9.67 -9.62 2.83
C PRO A 62 10.40 -8.95 1.67
N LYS A 63 10.92 -9.74 0.72
CA LYS A 63 11.62 -9.25 -0.47
C LYS A 63 10.77 -8.24 -1.25
N LYS A 64 11.45 -7.24 -1.83
CA LYS A 64 10.84 -6.22 -2.68
C LYS A 64 10.36 -6.86 -3.98
N VAL A 65 9.14 -6.54 -4.38
CA VAL A 65 8.58 -6.93 -5.68
C VAL A 65 8.70 -5.77 -6.64
N LYS A 66 9.11 -6.04 -7.89
CA LYS A 66 9.07 -5.06 -8.97
C LYS A 66 7.63 -4.99 -9.50
N TRP A 67 6.89 -4.02 -8.98
CA TRP A 67 5.52 -3.73 -9.42
C TRP A 67 5.53 -3.02 -10.78
N SER A 68 4.51 -3.28 -11.60
CA SER A 68 4.22 -2.57 -12.85
C SER A 68 3.85 -1.10 -12.61
N VAL A 69 3.26 -0.79 -11.45
CA VAL A 69 2.94 0.58 -11.02
C VAL A 69 3.74 1.01 -9.78
N THR A 70 4.24 2.24 -9.84
CA THR A 70 4.94 2.90 -8.74
C THR A 70 4.00 3.23 -7.57
N ALA A 71 4.57 3.59 -6.42
CA ALA A 71 3.78 3.92 -5.23
C ALA A 71 2.87 5.12 -5.45
N SER A 72 3.30 6.04 -6.32
CA SER A 72 2.56 7.22 -6.75
C SER A 72 1.57 6.96 -7.89
N GLY A 73 1.43 5.71 -8.36
CA GLY A 73 0.49 5.34 -9.42
C GLY A 73 0.99 5.51 -10.86
N LYS A 74 2.25 5.91 -11.08
CA LYS A 74 2.84 5.96 -12.42
C LYS A 74 3.21 4.54 -12.89
N LYS A 75 2.80 4.15 -14.09
CA LYS A 75 3.20 2.87 -14.71
C LYS A 75 4.70 2.93 -15.03
N ARG A 76 5.44 1.88 -14.65
CA ARG A 76 6.84 1.71 -15.04
C ARG A 76 6.87 1.27 -16.50
N LYS A 77 7.60 2.03 -17.32
CA LYS A 77 8.03 1.59 -18.66
C LYS A 77 9.22 0.65 -18.49
#